data_AF-A0A183B5H2-F1
#
_entry.id   AF-A0A183B5H2-F1
#
_cell.length_a   1.000
_cell.length_b   1.000
_cell.length_c   1.000
_cell.angle_alpha   90.00
_cell.angle_beta   90.00
_cell.angle_gamma   90.00
#
_symmetry.space_group_name_H-M   'P 1'
#
loop_
_entity.id
_entity.type
_entity.pdbx_description
1 polymer ?
#
loop_
_entity_poly.entity_id
_entity_poly.type
_entity_poly.pdbx_seq_one_letter_code
_entity_poly.pdbx_strand_id
1 'polypeptide(L)'
;MDDIFCVTDRENCILQTLKSFNEAHPSLKFTVEVETDNLLEFLDVAVTRMQVKDKLPKLTSSTIIYSFKCVCGACYIGRTLRRLSQRVKEHHPRWLSQGKTGCISSAIVGHLVDTGHKIEQEKAFDIVYRIPLNRLKVARVRTLAMAEAIVIGLLGPNLYALKRLVQVLQLPWPGVKTKTEHDPAGERSHQLIR
;
A
#
# COMPACT_ATOMS: atom_id res chain seq x y z
N MET A 1 -12.57 -2.73 41.62
CA MET A 1 -11.74 -3.75 40.97
C MET A 1 -12.21 -3.70 39.55
N ASP A 2 -11.34 -3.25 38.66
CA ASP A 2 -11.74 -2.86 37.31
C ASP A 2 -11.22 -3.90 36.34
N ASP A 3 -12.08 -4.33 35.43
CA ASP A 3 -11.73 -5.29 34.39
C ASP A 3 -11.00 -4.57 33.25
N ILE A 4 -9.94 -5.20 32.75
CA ILE A 4 -9.16 -4.71 31.61
C ILE A 4 -9.10 -5.81 30.55
N PHE A 5 -9.21 -5.44 29.29
CA PHE A 5 -8.91 -6.34 28.18
C PHE A 5 -7.53 -6.01 27.60
N CYS A 6 -6.79 -7.03 27.19
CA CYS A 6 -5.45 -6.89 26.61
C CYS A 6 -5.35 -7.67 25.30
N VAL A 7 -4.65 -7.10 24.31
CA VAL A 7 -4.39 -7.77 23.02
C VAL A 7 -2.92 -8.20 22.98
N THR A 8 -2.68 -9.48 22.70
CA THR A 8 -1.33 -10.06 22.61
C THR A 8 -1.14 -10.84 21.31
N ASP A 9 0.10 -10.98 20.86
CA ASP A 9 0.48 -11.54 19.57
C ASP A 9 0.61 -13.08 19.57
N ARG A 10 0.67 -13.72 20.76
CA ARG A 10 0.90 -15.17 20.90
C ARG A 10 0.12 -15.79 22.05
N GLU A 11 -0.61 -16.88 21.78
CA GLU A 11 -1.33 -17.67 22.79
C GLU A 11 -0.42 -18.17 23.92
N ASN A 12 0.80 -18.59 23.58
CA ASN A 12 1.79 -19.08 24.56
C ASN A 12 2.32 -18.01 25.52
N CYS A 13 1.99 -16.73 25.32
CA CYS A 13 2.43 -15.63 26.19
C CYS A 13 1.39 -15.22 27.24
N ILE A 14 0.15 -15.73 27.18
CA ILE A 14 -0.92 -15.32 28.11
C ILE A 14 -0.62 -15.78 29.54
N LEU A 15 -0.28 -17.07 29.72
CA LEU A 15 0.03 -17.63 31.04
C LEU A 15 1.28 -16.99 31.66
N GLN A 16 2.30 -16.72 30.83
CA GLN A 16 3.52 -16.04 31.29
C GLN A 16 3.21 -14.61 31.75
N THR A 17 2.36 -13.90 31.02
CA THR A 17 1.93 -12.55 31.37
C THR A 17 1.11 -12.56 32.67
N LEU A 18 0.16 -13.48 32.80
CA LEU A 18 -0.65 -13.66 34.02
C LEU A 18 0.24 -13.95 35.23
N LYS A 19 1.25 -14.80 35.05
CA LYS A 19 2.23 -15.12 36.09
C LYS A 19 2.97 -13.86 36.53
N SER A 20 3.52 -13.09 35.60
CA SER A 20 4.23 -11.83 35.91
C SER A 20 3.34 -10.84 36.67
N PHE A 21 2.05 -10.72 36.31
CA PHE A 21 1.11 -9.83 37.02
C PHE A 21 0.84 -10.28 38.45
N ASN A 22 0.67 -11.59 38.67
CA ASN A 22 0.45 -12.15 40.00
C ASN A 22 1.71 -12.10 40.89
N GLU A 23 2.90 -12.15 40.30
CA GLU A 23 4.18 -12.01 41.02
C GLU A 23 4.49 -10.56 41.40
N ALA A 24 3.84 -9.58 40.77
CA ALA A 24 4.13 -8.16 41.00
C ALA A 24 3.77 -7.67 42.41
N HIS A 25 2.77 -8.28 43.07
CA HIS A 25 2.39 -7.89 44.43
C HIS A 25 1.64 -8.99 45.20
N PRO A 26 2.02 -9.29 46.46
CA PRO A 26 1.45 -10.41 47.23
C PRO A 26 -0.05 -10.29 47.54
N SER A 27 -0.59 -9.07 47.56
CA SER A 27 -2.02 -8.83 47.81
C SER A 27 -2.88 -8.73 46.54
N LEU A 28 -2.28 -8.75 45.35
CA LEU A 28 -3.00 -8.67 44.09
C LEU A 28 -3.10 -10.06 43.47
N LYS A 29 -4.30 -10.44 43.06
CA LYS A 29 -4.56 -11.70 42.33
C LYS A 29 -5.33 -11.38 41.06
N PHE A 30 -4.67 -11.60 39.94
CA PHE A 30 -5.21 -11.46 38.60
C PHE A 30 -5.69 -12.83 38.08
N THR A 31 -6.79 -12.80 37.35
CA THR A 31 -7.35 -13.91 36.57
C THR A 31 -7.42 -13.50 35.11
N VAL A 32 -7.50 -14.46 34.20
CA VAL A 32 -7.61 -14.18 32.76
C VAL A 32 -8.72 -15.04 32.16
N GLU A 33 -9.51 -14.42 31.29
CA GLU A 33 -10.45 -15.09 30.40
C GLU A 33 -9.88 -15.02 28.99
N VAL A 34 -9.86 -16.16 28.30
CA VAL A 34 -9.32 -16.25 26.94
C VAL A 34 -10.49 -16.32 25.97
N GLU A 35 -10.38 -15.57 24.89
CA GLU A 35 -11.31 -15.59 23.77
C GLU A 35 -11.61 -17.03 23.31
N THR A 36 -12.89 -17.35 23.11
CA THR A 36 -13.36 -18.64 22.62
C THR A 36 -14.22 -18.42 21.36
N ASP A 37 -14.00 -19.20 20.30
CA ASP A 37 -14.74 -19.07 19.03
C ASP A 37 -14.75 -17.66 18.41
N ASN A 38 -13.66 -16.90 18.58
CA ASN A 38 -13.49 -15.51 18.16
C ASN A 38 -14.36 -14.49 18.93
N LEU A 39 -14.86 -14.88 20.10
CA LEU A 39 -15.72 -14.08 20.96
C LEU A 39 -15.11 -14.01 22.37
N LEU A 40 -15.08 -12.80 22.92
CA LEU A 40 -14.73 -12.53 24.30
C LEU A 40 -15.84 -11.65 24.89
N GLU A 41 -16.55 -12.18 25.88
CA GLU A 41 -17.51 -11.40 26.67
C GLU A 41 -16.71 -10.49 27.61
N PHE A 42 -16.82 -9.18 27.42
CA PHE A 42 -16.15 -8.20 28.26
C PHE A 42 -17.18 -7.24 28.84
N LEU A 43 -17.53 -7.43 30.12
CA LEU A 43 -18.60 -6.72 30.80
C LEU A 43 -19.94 -6.91 30.05
N ASP A 44 -20.55 -5.82 29.60
CA ASP A 44 -21.78 -5.78 28.80
C ASP A 44 -21.52 -5.72 27.29
N VAL A 45 -20.28 -5.96 26.85
CA VAL A 45 -19.84 -5.86 25.46
C VAL A 45 -19.24 -7.17 24.95
N ALA A 46 -19.84 -7.73 23.90
CA ALA A 46 -19.27 -8.83 23.13
C ALA A 46 -18.16 -8.33 22.19
N VAL A 47 -16.89 -8.63 22.52
CA VAL A 47 -15.74 -8.32 21.67
C VAL A 47 -15.50 -9.48 20.71
N THR A 48 -15.62 -9.23 19.40
CA THR A 48 -15.42 -10.26 18.37
C THR A 48 -14.17 -10.01 17.53
N ARG A 49 -13.32 -11.01 17.40
CA ARG A 49 -12.17 -10.96 16.49
C ARG A 49 -12.64 -11.24 15.08
N MET A 50 -12.64 -10.20 14.25
CA MET A 50 -12.80 -10.38 12.82
C MET A 50 -11.55 -11.02 12.24
N GLN A 51 -11.66 -12.25 11.74
CA GLN A 51 -10.62 -12.80 10.87
C GLN A 51 -10.47 -11.87 9.66
N VAL A 52 -9.25 -11.43 9.38
CA VAL A 52 -8.95 -10.85 8.08
C VAL A 52 -9.15 -11.98 7.09
N LYS A 53 -10.32 -11.95 6.42
CA LYS A 53 -10.75 -12.87 5.37
C LYS A 53 -9.54 -13.32 4.55
N ASP A 54 -9.45 -14.64 4.29
CA ASP A 54 -8.38 -15.29 3.51
C ASP A 54 -7.76 -14.33 2.50
N LYS A 55 -6.42 -14.31 2.40
CA LYS A 55 -5.70 -13.49 1.41
C LYS A 55 -6.27 -13.79 0.02
N LEU A 56 -7.28 -13.02 -0.37
CA LEU A 56 -8.01 -13.24 -1.61
C LEU A 56 -6.96 -13.16 -2.72
N PRO A 57 -6.93 -14.10 -3.68
CA PRO A 57 -5.92 -14.10 -4.72
C PRO A 57 -5.80 -12.71 -5.31
N LYS A 58 -4.57 -12.20 -5.39
CA LYS A 58 -4.23 -10.82 -5.77
C LYS A 58 -5.05 -10.32 -6.97
N LEU A 59 -5.16 -11.15 -8.00
CA LEU A 59 -5.90 -10.85 -9.23
C LEU A 59 -7.42 -10.73 -9.10
N THR A 60 -8.01 -11.29 -8.05
CA THR A 60 -9.44 -11.21 -7.76
C THR A 60 -9.81 -9.99 -6.93
N SER A 61 -8.81 -9.30 -6.35
CA SER A 61 -9.01 -8.08 -5.56
C SER A 61 -9.63 -6.97 -6.40
N SER A 62 -10.56 -6.22 -5.81
CA SER A 62 -11.25 -5.09 -6.40
C SER A 62 -11.31 -3.92 -5.41
N THR A 63 -11.59 -2.71 -5.87
CA THR A 63 -11.55 -1.49 -5.05
C THR A 63 -10.17 -1.28 -4.40
N ILE A 64 -9.13 -1.27 -5.25
CA ILE A 64 -7.72 -1.21 -4.84
C ILE A 64 -6.94 -0.12 -5.58
N ILE A 65 -5.82 0.26 -4.99
CA ILE A 65 -4.70 0.91 -5.65
C ILE A 65 -3.66 -0.17 -5.97
N TYR A 66 -3.24 -0.24 -7.21
CA TYR A 66 -2.25 -1.20 -7.69
C TYR A 66 -1.06 -0.49 -8.32
N SER A 67 0.08 -1.16 -8.35
CA SER A 67 1.28 -0.73 -9.06
C SER A 67 1.58 -1.68 -10.20
N PHE A 68 2.24 -1.18 -11.23
CA PHE A 68 2.96 -1.98 -12.21
C PHE A 68 4.44 -1.62 -12.15
N LYS A 69 5.32 -2.61 -12.23
CA LYS A 69 6.77 -2.47 -12.27
C LYS A 69 7.34 -3.23 -13.46
N CYS A 70 8.14 -2.54 -14.25
CA CYS A 70 8.91 -3.11 -15.35
C CYS A 70 10.33 -3.48 -14.89
N VAL A 71 10.98 -4.36 -15.65
CA VAL A 71 12.37 -4.78 -15.43
C VAL A 71 13.38 -3.62 -15.53
N CYS A 72 13.05 -2.58 -16.30
CA CYS A 72 13.88 -1.38 -16.42
C CYS A 72 13.61 -0.33 -15.32
N GLY A 73 12.86 -0.69 -14.27
CA GLY A 73 12.50 0.23 -13.18
C GLY A 73 11.36 1.19 -13.51
N ALA A 74 10.77 1.11 -14.70
CA ALA A 74 9.58 1.89 -15.02
C ALA A 74 8.40 1.47 -14.13
N CYS A 75 7.71 2.43 -13.52
CA CYS A 75 6.69 2.20 -12.51
C CYS A 75 5.42 2.98 -12.86
N TYR A 76 4.27 2.34 -12.70
CA TYR A 76 2.94 2.91 -12.90
C TYR A 76 2.09 2.71 -11.65
N ILE A 77 1.29 3.70 -11.26
CA ILE A 77 0.28 3.57 -10.21
C ILE A 77 -1.10 3.79 -10.82
N GLY A 78 -2.03 2.88 -10.50
CA GLY A 78 -3.42 2.99 -10.94
C GLY A 78 -4.41 2.56 -9.87
N ARG A 79 -5.64 3.02 -10.02
CA ARG A 79 -6.79 2.57 -9.20
C ARG A 79 -7.77 1.72 -10.00
N THR A 80 -8.47 0.82 -9.30
CA THR A 80 -9.56 0.05 -9.92
C THR A 80 -10.70 -0.27 -8.95
N LEU A 81 -11.93 -0.05 -9.39
CA LEU A 81 -13.15 -0.58 -8.77
C LEU A 81 -13.44 -2.02 -9.23
N ARG A 82 -12.89 -2.41 -10.39
CA ARG A 82 -13.00 -3.74 -11.00
C ARG A 82 -11.92 -4.67 -10.46
N ARG A 83 -12.02 -5.96 -10.78
CA ARG A 83 -10.97 -6.95 -10.44
C ARG A 83 -9.64 -6.58 -11.09
N LEU A 84 -8.53 -6.77 -10.37
CA LEU A 84 -7.18 -6.50 -10.89
C LEU A 84 -6.90 -7.27 -12.19
N SER A 85 -7.31 -8.53 -12.27
CA SER A 85 -7.23 -9.34 -13.51
C SER A 85 -7.82 -8.67 -14.74
N GLN A 86 -8.90 -7.88 -14.60
CA GLN A 86 -9.47 -7.15 -15.72
C GLN A 86 -8.55 -6.01 -16.17
N ARG A 87 -7.94 -5.28 -15.23
CA ARG A 87 -6.95 -4.24 -15.53
C ARG A 87 -5.68 -4.79 -16.16
N VAL A 88 -5.18 -5.92 -15.67
CA VAL A 88 -4.01 -6.58 -16.25
C VAL A 88 -4.27 -6.92 -17.73
N LYS A 89 -5.46 -7.44 -18.06
CA LYS A 89 -5.85 -7.72 -19.46
C LYS A 89 -5.97 -6.47 -20.33
N GLU A 90 -6.43 -5.35 -19.76
CA GLU A 90 -6.49 -4.05 -20.44
C GLU A 90 -5.09 -3.48 -20.73
N HIS A 91 -4.13 -3.72 -19.83
CA HIS A 91 -2.73 -3.26 -19.93
C HIS A 91 -1.79 -4.24 -20.64
N HIS A 92 -2.21 -5.48 -20.88
CA HIS A 92 -1.46 -6.49 -21.61
C HIS A 92 -2.38 -7.22 -22.60
N PRO A 93 -2.79 -6.52 -23.67
CA PRO A 93 -3.72 -7.06 -24.65
C PRO A 93 -3.09 -8.23 -25.43
N ARG A 94 -3.92 -9.15 -25.93
CA ARG A 94 -3.45 -10.36 -26.64
C ARG A 94 -2.53 -10.07 -27.82
N TRP A 95 -2.75 -8.97 -28.55
CA TRP A 95 -1.93 -8.61 -29.69
C TRP A 95 -0.48 -8.34 -29.29
N LEU A 96 -0.24 -7.78 -28.10
CA LEU A 96 1.10 -7.49 -27.58
C LEU A 96 1.86 -8.80 -27.31
N SER A 97 1.16 -9.81 -26.78
CA SER A 97 1.74 -11.15 -26.57
C SER A 97 2.00 -11.91 -27.87
N GLN A 98 1.28 -11.55 -28.93
CA GLN A 98 1.39 -12.20 -30.25
C GLN A 98 2.35 -11.46 -31.20
N GLY A 99 3.00 -10.38 -30.75
CA GLY A 99 3.89 -9.58 -31.60
C GLY A 99 3.17 -8.89 -32.77
N LYS A 100 1.88 -8.60 -32.63
CA LYS A 100 1.07 -7.93 -33.66
C LYS A 100 1.01 -6.42 -33.39
N THR A 101 0.55 -5.65 -34.38
CA THR A 101 0.28 -4.22 -34.20
C THR A 101 -1.09 -4.01 -33.56
N GLY A 102 -1.21 -3.02 -32.68
CA GLY A 102 -2.47 -2.65 -32.04
C GLY A 102 -2.47 -1.24 -31.47
N CYS A 103 -3.61 -0.82 -30.92
CA CYS A 103 -3.76 0.51 -30.32
C CYS A 103 -3.09 0.59 -28.95
N ILE A 104 -2.32 1.67 -28.72
CA ILE A 104 -1.75 2.00 -27.41
C ILE A 104 -2.87 2.49 -26.48
N SER A 105 -3.40 1.56 -25.69
CA SER A 105 -4.54 1.82 -24.79
C SER A 105 -4.14 2.40 -23.43
N SER A 106 -2.85 2.41 -23.10
CA SER A 106 -2.36 2.87 -21.80
C SER A 106 -0.87 3.18 -21.80
N ALA A 107 -0.40 3.93 -20.79
CA ALA A 107 1.03 4.21 -20.57
C ALA A 107 1.87 2.94 -20.41
N ILE A 108 1.32 1.88 -19.77
CA ILE A 108 1.99 0.58 -19.66
C ILE A 108 2.18 -0.03 -21.06
N VAL A 109 1.13 -0.08 -21.87
CA VAL A 109 1.21 -0.64 -23.23
C VAL A 109 2.20 0.14 -24.09
N GLY A 110 2.14 1.48 -24.05
CA GLY A 110 3.09 2.33 -24.79
C GLY A 110 4.53 2.02 -24.39
N HIS A 111 4.82 2.02 -23.09
CA HIS A 111 6.14 1.66 -22.58
C HIS A 111 6.64 0.29 -23.05
N LEU A 112 5.78 -0.74 -23.01
CA LEU A 112 6.16 -2.09 -23.43
C LEU A 112 6.41 -2.18 -24.94
N VAL A 113 5.66 -1.42 -25.74
CA VAL A 113 5.87 -1.31 -27.20
C VAL A 113 7.18 -0.59 -27.50
N ASP A 114 7.43 0.55 -26.85
CA ASP A 114 8.60 1.38 -27.10
C ASP A 114 9.92 0.70 -26.70
N THR A 115 9.88 -0.09 -25.62
CA THR A 115 11.08 -0.74 -25.07
C THR A 115 11.24 -2.20 -25.48
N GLY A 116 10.17 -2.85 -25.96
CA GLY A 116 10.17 -4.29 -26.26
C GLY A 116 10.31 -5.19 -25.02
N HIS A 117 10.20 -4.65 -23.80
CA HIS A 117 10.32 -5.45 -22.58
C HIS A 117 9.19 -6.47 -22.44
N LYS A 118 9.55 -7.70 -22.05
CA LYS A 118 8.59 -8.76 -21.71
C LYS A 118 8.31 -8.74 -20.22
N ILE A 119 7.05 -8.94 -19.84
CA ILE A 119 6.62 -8.95 -18.44
C ILE A 119 5.91 -10.25 -18.07
N GLU A 120 6.12 -10.69 -16.83
CA GLU A 120 5.31 -11.74 -16.21
C GLU A 120 4.21 -11.09 -15.39
N GLN A 121 2.96 -11.19 -15.84
CA GLN A 121 1.83 -10.42 -15.32
C GLN A 121 1.65 -10.50 -13.79
N GLU A 122 1.82 -11.69 -13.21
CA GLU A 122 1.62 -11.92 -11.77
C GLU A 122 2.67 -11.23 -10.90
N LYS A 123 3.90 -11.09 -11.43
CA LYS A 123 5.02 -10.42 -10.77
C LYS A 123 5.04 -8.92 -11.05
N ALA A 124 4.64 -8.52 -12.26
CA ALA A 124 4.73 -7.14 -12.71
C ALA A 124 3.69 -6.23 -12.04
N PHE A 125 2.52 -6.75 -11.67
CA PHE A 125 1.45 -5.96 -11.04
C PHE A 125 1.40 -6.25 -9.54
N ASP A 126 1.31 -5.27 -8.66
CA ASP A 126 1.20 -5.43 -7.21
C ASP A 126 0.02 -4.66 -6.60
N ILE A 127 -0.47 -5.07 -5.43
CA ILE A 127 -1.50 -4.33 -4.68
C ILE A 127 -0.78 -3.42 -3.68
N VAL A 128 -0.93 -2.11 -3.85
CA VAL A 128 -0.36 -1.11 -2.95
C VAL A 128 -1.29 -0.88 -1.76
N TYR A 129 -2.60 -0.76 -2.02
CA TYR A 129 -3.57 -0.47 -0.97
C TYR A 129 -4.97 -1.02 -1.29
N ARG A 130 -5.69 -1.49 -0.26
CA ARG A 130 -7.07 -1.97 -0.36
C ARG A 130 -8.00 -1.01 0.37
N ILE A 131 -9.08 -0.60 -0.29
CA ILE A 131 -10.09 0.26 0.33
C ILE A 131 -11.10 -0.61 1.08
N PRO A 132 -11.39 -0.32 2.36
CA PRO A 132 -12.42 -1.03 3.12
C PRO A 132 -13.78 -1.03 2.40
N LEU A 133 -14.40 -2.21 2.30
CA LEU A 133 -15.66 -2.39 1.58
C LEU A 133 -16.90 -1.94 2.38
N ASN A 134 -16.75 -1.63 3.67
CA ASN A 134 -17.82 -1.16 4.57
C ASN A 134 -18.25 0.30 4.30
N ARG A 135 -18.19 0.75 3.05
CA ARG A 135 -18.49 2.12 2.62
C ARG A 135 -19.41 2.10 1.41
N LEU A 136 -20.32 3.08 1.35
CA LEU A 136 -21.19 3.31 0.19
C LEU A 136 -20.36 3.42 -1.11
N LYS A 137 -20.94 3.01 -2.25
CA LYS A 137 -20.24 2.98 -3.55
C LYS A 137 -19.63 4.34 -3.91
N VAL A 138 -20.36 5.43 -3.72
CA VAL A 138 -19.88 6.80 -3.99
C VAL A 138 -18.68 7.16 -3.13
N ALA A 139 -18.71 6.81 -1.84
CA ALA A 139 -17.59 7.03 -0.93
C ALA A 139 -16.34 6.27 -1.39
N ARG A 140 -16.48 5.00 -1.81
CA ARG A 140 -15.36 4.19 -2.32
C ARG A 140 -14.66 4.82 -3.53
N VAL A 141 -15.42 5.42 -4.45
CA VAL A 141 -14.87 6.11 -5.63
C VAL A 141 -13.98 7.30 -5.20
N ARG A 142 -14.48 8.11 -4.26
CA ARG A 142 -13.74 9.27 -3.72
C ARG A 142 -12.49 8.83 -2.95
N THR A 143 -12.60 7.84 -2.08
CA THR A 143 -11.46 7.31 -1.33
C THR A 143 -10.40 6.74 -2.26
N LEU A 144 -10.77 6.03 -3.33
CA LEU A 144 -9.81 5.56 -4.33
C LEU A 144 -9.08 6.71 -5.04
N ALA A 145 -9.79 7.79 -5.39
CA ALA A 145 -9.17 8.92 -6.05
C ALA A 145 -8.17 9.63 -5.12
N MET A 146 -8.54 9.86 -3.86
CA MET A 146 -7.65 10.46 -2.86
C MET A 146 -6.44 9.55 -2.57
N ALA A 147 -6.67 8.26 -2.34
CA ALA A 147 -5.59 7.31 -2.08
C ALA A 147 -4.63 7.19 -3.29
N GLU A 148 -5.15 7.17 -4.52
CA GLU A 148 -4.33 7.19 -5.73
C GLU A 148 -3.42 8.43 -5.76
N ALA A 149 -3.97 9.63 -5.51
CA ALA A 149 -3.20 10.87 -5.51
C ALA A 149 -2.10 10.87 -4.44
N ILE A 150 -2.40 10.41 -3.23
CA ILE A 150 -1.42 10.28 -2.14
C ILE A 150 -0.31 9.31 -2.54
N VAL A 151 -0.66 8.11 -3.05
CA VAL A 151 0.33 7.10 -3.44
C VAL A 151 1.20 7.59 -4.58
N ILE A 152 0.64 8.29 -5.57
CA ILE A 152 1.44 8.92 -6.65
C ILE A 152 2.42 9.93 -6.07
N GLY A 153 1.97 10.81 -5.16
CA GLY A 153 2.83 11.80 -4.52
C GLY A 153 3.95 11.19 -3.68
N LEU A 154 3.70 10.06 -3.02
CA LEU A 154 4.69 9.37 -2.19
C LEU A 154 5.69 8.53 -3.00
N LEU A 155 5.24 7.87 -4.07
CA LEU A 155 6.06 6.89 -4.80
C LEU A 155 6.69 7.44 -6.09
N GLY A 156 6.22 8.57 -6.62
CA GLY A 156 6.78 9.21 -7.82
C GLY A 156 6.93 8.27 -9.02
N PRO A 157 5.87 7.57 -9.48
CA PRO A 157 5.96 6.69 -10.65
C PRO A 157 6.40 7.48 -11.89
N ASN A 158 7.12 6.85 -12.81
CA ASN A 158 7.58 7.51 -14.05
C ASN A 158 6.69 7.24 -15.26
N LEU A 159 5.84 6.20 -15.20
CA LEU A 159 4.79 5.95 -16.19
C LEU A 159 3.52 6.66 -15.73
N TYR A 160 3.37 7.91 -16.14
CA TYR A 160 2.14 8.65 -15.88
C TYR A 160 1.09 8.31 -16.94
N ALA A 161 -0.09 7.86 -16.52
CA ALA A 161 -1.27 8.10 -17.33
C ALA A 161 -1.45 9.61 -17.37
N LEU A 162 -1.39 10.22 -18.56
CA LEU A 162 -1.68 11.64 -18.76
C LEU A 162 -3.16 11.92 -18.46
N LYS A 163 -3.55 11.82 -17.19
CA LYS A 163 -4.80 12.34 -16.66
C LYS A 163 -4.57 13.84 -16.57
N ARG A 164 -4.86 14.56 -17.66
CA ARG A 164 -4.97 16.03 -17.66
C ARG A 164 -6.11 16.43 -16.71
N LEU A 165 -5.85 16.39 -15.41
CA LEU A 165 -6.70 16.88 -14.30
C LEU A 165 -6.01 16.63 -12.93
N VAL A 166 -4.68 16.81 -12.85
CA VAL A 166 -4.12 17.36 -11.61
C VAL A 166 -3.92 18.84 -11.91
N GLN A 167 -5.02 19.58 -11.90
CA GLN A 167 -4.93 21.00 -11.61
C GLN A 167 -4.26 21.06 -10.24
N VAL A 168 -3.06 21.64 -10.25
CA VAL A 168 -2.06 21.61 -9.20
C VAL A 168 -2.69 21.94 -7.85
N LEU A 169 -3.02 20.91 -7.07
CA LEU A 169 -3.13 21.04 -5.62
C LEU A 169 -1.69 21.19 -5.14
N GLN A 170 -1.22 22.44 -5.03
CA GLN A 170 -0.01 22.78 -4.31
C GLN A 170 -0.25 22.47 -2.82
N LEU A 171 -0.20 21.19 -2.47
CA LEU A 171 -0.16 20.78 -1.08
C LEU A 171 1.31 20.81 -0.64
N PRO A 172 1.62 21.44 0.51
CA PRO A 172 2.97 21.45 1.05
C PRO A 172 3.26 20.06 1.61
N TRP A 173 3.73 19.16 0.74
CA TRP A 173 4.25 17.87 1.19
C TRP A 173 5.53 18.13 2.01
N PRO A 174 5.65 17.60 3.24
CA PRO A 174 6.89 17.69 3.99
C PRO A 174 7.97 16.91 3.23
N GLY A 175 8.90 17.65 2.61
CA GLY A 175 9.96 17.07 1.80
C GLY A 175 10.82 16.11 2.61
N VAL A 176 10.90 14.86 2.15
CA VAL A 176 11.93 13.92 2.60
C VAL A 176 13.25 14.43 2.06
N LYS A 177 14.11 14.95 2.93
CA LYS A 177 15.46 15.40 2.57
C LYS A 177 16.33 14.17 2.31
N THR A 178 16.49 13.78 1.05
CA THR A 178 17.60 12.92 0.62
C THR A 178 18.85 13.78 0.53
N LYS A 179 19.81 13.53 1.42
CA LYS A 179 21.17 14.11 1.35
C LYS A 179 22.02 13.23 0.43
N THR A 180 22.44 13.80 -0.69
CA THR A 180 23.59 13.44 -1.55
C THR A 180 23.73 14.65 -2.48
N GLU A 181 24.85 15.30 -2.74
CA GLU A 181 26.28 15.29 -2.41
C GLU A 181 26.72 16.73 -2.74
N HIS A 182 27.79 17.24 -2.14
CA HIS A 182 28.51 18.36 -2.74
C HIS A 182 29.96 17.96 -2.94
N ASP A 183 30.32 17.88 -4.22
CA ASP A 183 31.67 17.76 -4.77
C ASP A 183 32.63 18.85 -4.26
N PRO A 184 33.95 18.60 -4.31
CA PRO A 184 34.98 19.51 -3.84
C PRO A 184 35.32 20.56 -4.90
N ALA A 185 35.38 21.82 -4.50
CA ALA A 185 36.04 22.88 -5.24
C ALA A 185 36.74 23.85 -4.27
N GLY A 186 37.98 23.53 -3.90
CA GLY A 186 39.00 24.56 -3.65
C GLY A 186 39.51 25.05 -5.02
N GLU A 187 39.97 26.28 -5.23
CA GLU A 187 40.41 27.35 -4.35
C GLU A 187 40.07 28.71 -5.01
N ARG A 188 39.73 29.70 -4.18
CA ARG A 188 39.97 31.14 -4.42
C ARG A 188 41.12 31.50 -3.46
N SER A 189 42.05 32.45 -3.63
CA SER A 189 42.21 33.65 -4.45
C SER A 189 43.40 34.42 -3.86
N HIS A 190 44.25 35.08 -4.64
CA HIS A 190 45.06 36.27 -4.29
C HIS A 190 45.53 36.89 -5.64
N GLN A 191 45.57 38.19 -5.96
CA GLN A 191 45.35 39.45 -5.25
C GLN A 191 45.28 40.62 -6.28
N LEU A 192 44.78 41.78 -5.83
CA LEU A 192 44.62 43.06 -6.56
C LEU A 192 45.93 43.75 -6.98
N ILE A 193 45.87 44.50 -8.09
CA ILE A 193 46.31 45.91 -8.28
C ILE A 193 45.25 46.51 -9.23
N ARG A 194 44.45 47.55 -8.95
CA ARG A 194 44.65 48.83 -8.26
C ARG A 194 43.32 49.30 -7.66
#